data_AF-A0A3B9RZK1-F1
#
_entry.id   AF-A0A3B9RZK1-F1
#
_cell.length_a   1.000
_cell.length_b   1.000
_cell.length_c   1.000
_cell.angle_alpha   90.00
_cell.angle_beta   90.00
_cell.angle_gamma   90.00
#
_symmetry.space_group_name_H-M   'P 1'
#
loop_
_entity.id
_entity.type
_entity.pdbx_description
1 polymer ?
#
loop_
_entity_poly.entity_id
_entity_poly.type
_entity_poly.pdbx_seq_one_letter_code
_entity_poly.pdbx_strand_id
1 'polypeptide(L)' 'MNSSISLSELCIHQVCIWKQSSFEESIDCFARNGVNSTALWKPLVDEVGVKNAKKYLRDSGVSAISMCPLVLLEPQNEN' A
#
# COMPACT_ATOMS: atom_id res chain seq x y z
N MET A 1 25.34 -11.26 16.07
CA MET A 1 24.22 -11.57 15.18
C MET A 1 24.09 -10.41 14.20
N ASN A 2 24.20 -10.65 12.89
CA ASN A 2 23.91 -9.60 11.92
C ASN A 2 22.40 -9.35 11.96
N SER A 3 22.00 -8.35 12.72
CA SER A 3 20.63 -7.88 12.88
C SER A 3 20.24 -6.99 11.70
N SER A 4 20.29 -7.55 10.48
CA SER A 4 19.76 -6.88 9.30
C SER A 4 18.25 -7.05 9.26
N ILE A 5 17.53 -5.97 8.95
CA ILE A 5 16.08 -6.00 8.72
C ILE A 5 15.81 -6.86 7.47
N SER A 6 14.94 -7.86 7.60
CA SER A 6 14.49 -8.70 6.49
C SER A 6 13.35 -8.04 5.71
N LEU A 7 13.20 -8.38 4.43
CA LEU A 7 12.12 -7.82 3.58
C LEU A 7 10.72 -8.20 4.08
N SER A 8 10.59 -9.34 4.76
CA SER A 8 9.34 -9.76 5.42
C SER A 8 8.98 -8.92 6.65
N GLU A 9 9.93 -8.19 7.22
CA GLU A 9 9.69 -7.25 8.32
C GLU A 9 9.35 -5.85 7.81
N LEU A 10 9.42 -5.61 6.50
CA LEU A 10 9.10 -4.32 5.89
C LEU A 10 7.62 -4.22 5.53
N CYS A 11 7.09 -3.02 5.68
CA CYS A 11 5.74 -2.62 5.28
C CYS A 11 5.83 -1.34 4.46
N ILE A 12 5.43 -1.39 3.19
CA ILE A 12 5.46 -0.22 2.31
C ILE A 12 4.09 0.43 2.28
N HIS A 13 4.05 1.73 2.54
CA HIS A 13 2.82 2.52 2.49
C HIS A 13 2.50 2.96 1.06
N GLN A 14 1.31 2.63 0.54
CA GLN A 14 0.95 2.89 -0.86
C GLN A 14 0.99 4.38 -1.25
N VAL A 15 0.88 5.32 -0.29
CA VAL A 15 1.04 6.75 -0.60
C VAL A 15 2.45 7.09 -1.11
N CYS A 16 3.49 6.35 -0.71
CA CYS A 16 4.88 6.65 -1.05
C CYS A 16 5.18 6.42 -2.54
N ILE A 17 4.31 5.68 -3.22
CA ILE A 17 4.42 5.32 -4.64
C ILE A 17 3.29 5.96 -5.47
N TRP A 18 2.57 6.93 -4.88
CA TRP A 18 1.54 7.67 -5.57
C TRP A 18 2.10 8.36 -6.83
N LYS A 19 1.31 8.32 -7.92
CA LYS A 19 1.65 8.78 -9.28
C LYS A 19 2.71 7.95 -10.01
N GLN A 20 3.25 6.91 -9.39
CA GLN A 20 4.24 6.01 -9.99
C GLN A 20 3.67 4.62 -10.29
N SER A 21 2.55 4.25 -9.65
CA SER A 21 1.89 2.96 -9.85
C SER A 21 0.41 3.02 -9.51
N SER A 22 -0.39 2.19 -10.17
CA SER A 22 -1.74 1.81 -9.77
C SER A 22 -1.76 0.89 -8.54
N PHE A 23 -2.94 0.57 -8.03
CA PHE A 23 -3.10 -0.40 -6.94
C PHE A 23 -2.51 -1.77 -7.34
N GLU A 24 -2.86 -2.30 -8.51
CA GLU A 24 -2.38 -3.60 -8.98
C GLU A 24 -0.87 -3.64 -9.11
N GLU A 25 -0.29 -2.66 -9.82
CA GLU A 25 1.16 -2.58 -10.05
C GLU A 25 1.93 -2.47 -8.73
N SER A 26 1.38 -1.75 -7.73
CA SER A 26 2.01 -1.65 -6.42
C SER A 26 2.08 -3.00 -5.70
N ILE A 27 0.97 -3.74 -5.68
CA ILE A 27 0.87 -5.02 -4.98
C ILE A 27 1.75 -6.07 -5.65
N ASP A 28 1.74 -6.12 -6.98
CA ASP A 28 2.64 -6.99 -7.75
C ASP A 28 4.12 -6.65 -7.51
N CYS A 29 4.46 -5.35 -7.49
CA CYS A 29 5.83 -4.90 -7.21
C CYS A 29 6.31 -5.32 -5.82
N PHE A 30 5.48 -5.17 -4.79
CA PHE A 30 5.84 -5.58 -3.43
C PHE A 30 6.08 -7.09 -3.34
N ALA A 31 5.15 -7.88 -3.89
CA ALA A 31 5.25 -9.33 -3.90
C ALA A 31 6.52 -9.83 -4.61
N ARG A 32 6.82 -9.30 -5.80
CA ARG A 32 8.02 -9.67 -6.57
C ARG A 32 9.34 -9.31 -5.87
N ASN A 33 9.31 -8.33 -4.98
CA ASN A 33 10.48 -7.92 -4.19
C ASN A 33 10.48 -8.51 -2.77
N GLY A 34 9.62 -9.49 -2.47
CA GLY A 34 9.60 -10.17 -1.17
C GLY A 34 9.05 -9.34 -0.01
N VAL A 35 8.43 -8.18 -0.28
CA VAL A 35 7.70 -7.39 0.71
C VAL A 35 6.25 -7.86 0.70
N ASN A 36 5.85 -8.57 1.75
CA ASN A 36 4.54 -9.21 1.85
C ASN A 36 3.55 -8.43 2.70
N SER A 37 3.85 -7.17 3.03
CA SER A 37 3.00 -6.34 3.87
C SER A 37 2.92 -4.90 3.36
N THR A 38 1.74 -4.30 3.43
CA THR A 38 1.50 -2.93 2.97
C THR A 38 0.46 -2.21 3.82
N ALA A 39 0.61 -0.89 3.92
CA ALA A 39 -0.46 -0.01 4.36
C ALA A 39 -1.21 0.52 3.14
N LEU A 40 -2.50 0.19 3.06
CA LEU A 40 -3.35 0.59 1.94
C LEU A 40 -3.58 2.09 1.95
N TRP A 41 -3.70 2.69 0.78
CA TRP A 41 -4.09 4.09 0.66
C TRP A 41 -5.48 4.19 0.05
N LYS A 42 -6.41 4.82 0.80
CA LYS A 42 -7.83 4.84 0.45
C LYS A 42 -8.13 5.26 -1.00
N PRO A 43 -7.49 6.30 -1.58
CA PRO A 43 -7.71 6.66 -2.99
C PRO A 43 -7.40 5.55 -3.98
N LEU A 44 -6.31 4.80 -3.79
CA LEU A 44 -5.99 3.69 -4.69
C LEU A 44 -6.97 2.53 -4.52
N VAL A 45 -7.47 2.32 -3.31
CA VAL A 45 -8.56 1.34 -3.06
C VAL A 45 -9.86 1.80 -3.73
N ASP A 46 -10.18 3.09 -3.67
CA ASP A 46 -11.37 3.67 -4.29
C ASP A 46 -11.28 3.63 -5.84
N GLU A 47 -10.10 3.90 -6.40
CA GLU A 47 -9.82 3.85 -7.84
C GLU A 47 -9.97 2.43 -8.41
N VAL A 48 -9.36 1.43 -7.76
CA VAL A 48 -9.41 0.04 -8.23
C VAL A 48 -10.72 -0.67 -7.86
N GLY A 49 -11.39 -0.19 -6.81
CA GLY A 49 -12.57 -0.79 -6.21
C GLY A 49 -12.25 -1.94 -5.24
N VAL A 50 -12.99 -2.00 -4.12
CA VAL A 50 -12.77 -2.95 -3.01
C VAL A 50 -12.72 -4.42 -3.45
N LYS A 51 -13.57 -4.82 -4.40
CA LYS A 51 -13.61 -6.21 -4.90
C LYS A 51 -12.30 -6.59 -5.57
N ASN A 52 -11.76 -5.71 -6.41
CA ASN A 52 -10.50 -5.93 -7.11
C ASN A 52 -9.32 -5.82 -6.14
N ALA A 53 -9.34 -4.83 -5.24
CA ALA A 53 -8.32 -4.70 -4.19
C ALA A 53 -8.16 -6.00 -3.38
N LYS A 54 -9.28 -6.60 -2.93
CA LYS A 54 -9.26 -7.90 -2.24
C LYS A 54 -8.72 -9.04 -3.11
N LYS A 55 -9.06 -9.05 -4.40
CA LYS A 55 -8.53 -10.04 -5.36
C LYS A 55 -7.01 -9.92 -5.46
N TYR A 56 -6.47 -8.74 -5.70
CA TYR A 56 -5.02 -8.54 -5.85
C TYR A 56 -4.24 -8.88 -4.58
N LEU A 57 -4.73 -8.50 -3.40
CA LEU A 57 -4.10 -8.87 -2.13
C LEU A 57 -4.04 -10.39 -1.94
N ARG A 58 -5.16 -11.08 -2.19
CA ARG A 58 -5.22 -12.54 -2.09
C ARG A 58 -4.30 -13.23 -3.11
N ASP A 59 -4.34 -12.79 -4.36
CA ASP A 59 -3.62 -13.44 -5.46
C ASP A 59 -2.09 -13.21 -5.35
N SER A 60 -1.65 -12.11 -4.73
CA SER A 60 -0.23 -11.77 -4.53
C SER A 60 0.40 -12.29 -3.24
N GLY A 61 -0.42 -12.62 -2.22
CA GLY A 61 0.06 -12.93 -0.88
C GLY A 61 0.48 -11.71 -0.05
N VAL A 62 0.28 -10.49 -0.55
CA VAL A 62 0.54 -9.25 0.21
C VAL A 62 -0.59 -8.99 1.20
N SER A 63 -0.23 -8.76 2.46
CA SER A 63 -1.17 -8.46 3.54
C SER A 63 -1.37 -6.96 3.72
N ALA A 64 -2.64 -6.54 3.80
CA ALA A 64 -3.00 -5.19 4.20
C ALA A 64 -2.93 -5.07 5.74
N ILE A 65 -1.98 -4.29 6.24
CA ILE A 65 -1.71 -4.16 7.69
C ILE A 65 -2.46 -2.97 8.31
N SER A 66 -2.59 -1.89 7.55
CA SER A 66 -3.31 -0.67 7.97
C SER A 66 -3.87 0.05 6.75
N MET A 67 -4.67 1.09 6.98
CA MET A 67 -5.20 1.93 5.91
C MET A 67 -4.97 3.41 6.24
N CYS A 68 -4.43 4.14 5.28
CA CYS A 68 -4.34 5.59 5.30
C CYS A 68 -5.57 6.19 4.61
N PRO A 69 -6.43 6.90 5.36
CA PRO A 69 -7.73 7.36 4.89
C PRO A 69 -7.68 8.64 4.05
N LEU A 70 -6.49 9.13 3.68
CA LEU A 70 -6.22 10.33 2.88
C LEU A 70 -6.01 11.65 3.64
N VAL A 71 -6.49 11.80 4.88
CA VAL A 71 -6.47 13.12 5.53
C VAL A 71 -6.04 13.01 6.98
N LEU A 72 -4.88 13.58 7.31
CA LEU A 72 -4.56 13.93 8.70
C LEU A 72 -4.84 15.42 8.95
N LEU A 73 -4.64 16.31 7.98
CA LEU A 73 -5.04 17.73 8.03
C LEU A 73 -5.24 18.24 6.59
N GLU A 74 -6.42 18.76 6.25
CA GLU A 74 -6.50 19.74 5.17
C GLU A 74 -5.99 21.07 5.73
N PRO A 75 -5.11 21.82 5.04
CA PRO A 75 -4.94 23.22 5.36
C PRO A 75 -6.32 23.86 5.21
N GLN A 76 -6.87 24.38 6.31
CA GLN A 76 -7.97 25.32 6.23
C GLN A 76 -7.43 26.47 5.37
N ASN A 77 -7.94 26.60 4.14
CA ASN A 77 -7.68 27.80 3.37
C ASN A 77 -8.27 28.96 4.17
N GLU A 78 -7.41 29.71 4.85
CA GLU A 78 -7.77 31.00 5.41
C GLU A 78 -8.00 31.97 4.24
N ASN A 79 -9.28 32.32 4.06
CA ASN A 79 -9.84 33.44 3.29
C ASN A 79 -9.97 33.28 1.77
#